data_AF-A0A177MXA2-F1
#
_entry.id   AF-A0A177MXA2-F1
#
_cell.length_a   1.000
_cell.length_b   1.000
_cell.length_c   1.000
_cell.angle_alpha   90.00
_cell.angle_beta   90.00
_cell.angle_gamma   90.00
#
_symmetry.space_group_name_H-M   'P 1'
#
loop_
_entity.id
_entity.type
_entity.pdbx_description
1 polymer ?
#
loop_
_entity_poly.entity_id
_entity_poly.type
_entity_poly.pdbx_seq_one_letter_code
_entity_poly.pdbx_strand_id
1 'polypeptide(L)'
;MLARLKEDINCVFARDPAAQSAFEVITTYPGFHAVLIHHCSHWLWLRGFRWTGRYVSFLGRWLTGIEIHPGAQIGRRFFIDHGMGVVIGETAVIGDDCTLYHGVTLGGTSWNKGKRHPTLGNGVVIGAGAKVLGPIEIGDGARVGSNSVVVKSVPMGVTVVGIPAHIVDAKAKQEKARRDAMAQKIGFDAYGATSDMPDPIANAINLMLDHIHQLDKQIADMQRVLNDAGINCNRQAMPALDDCEIKDKQ
;
A
#
# COMPACT_ATOMS: atom_id res chain seq x y z
N MET A 1 -28.09 -8.80 -14.83
CA MET A 1 -27.77 -7.38 -14.64
C MET A 1 -28.40 -6.83 -13.37
N LEU A 2 -29.72 -6.95 -13.18
CA LEU A 2 -30.42 -6.51 -11.94
C LEU A 2 -29.91 -7.17 -10.65
N ALA A 3 -29.64 -8.49 -10.67
CA ALA A 3 -29.06 -9.18 -9.51
C ALA A 3 -27.68 -8.65 -9.12
N ARG A 4 -26.84 -8.31 -10.11
CA ARG A 4 -25.50 -7.73 -9.89
C ARG A 4 -25.60 -6.31 -9.32
N LEU A 5 -26.52 -5.50 -9.84
CA LEU A 5 -26.80 -4.17 -9.31
C LEU A 5 -27.18 -4.21 -7.82
N LYS A 6 -28.03 -5.16 -7.43
CA LYS A 6 -28.42 -5.36 -6.03
C LYS A 6 -27.22 -5.79 -5.17
N GLU A 7 -26.36 -6.67 -5.68
CA GLU A 7 -25.12 -7.05 -5.01
C GLU A 7 -24.17 -5.87 -4.82
N ASP A 8 -24.01 -5.02 -5.83
CA ASP A 8 -23.12 -3.86 -5.77
C ASP A 8 -23.62 -2.81 -4.76
N ILE A 9 -24.93 -2.54 -4.73
CA ILE A 9 -25.54 -1.65 -3.73
C ILE A 9 -25.37 -2.23 -2.31
N ASN A 10 -25.65 -3.52 -2.13
CA ASN A 10 -25.47 -4.18 -0.84
C ASN A 10 -24.00 -4.20 -0.39
N CYS A 11 -23.06 -4.26 -1.34
CA CYS A 11 -21.63 -4.19 -1.05
C CYS A 11 -21.25 -2.83 -0.43
N VAL A 12 -21.80 -1.73 -0.96
CA VAL A 12 -21.59 -0.39 -0.40
C VAL A 12 -22.07 -0.33 1.05
N PHE A 13 -23.31 -0.77 1.33
CA PHE A 13 -23.83 -0.79 2.70
C PHE A 13 -23.04 -1.67 3.67
N ALA A 14 -22.47 -2.77 3.19
CA ALA A 14 -21.68 -3.67 4.03
C ALA A 14 -20.30 -3.11 4.38
N ARG A 15 -19.78 -2.15 3.61
CA ARG A 15 -18.38 -1.68 3.69
C ARG A 15 -18.23 -0.21 4.04
N ASP A 16 -19.25 0.59 3.79
CA ASP A 16 -19.27 2.01 4.13
C ASP A 16 -20.35 2.30 5.19
N PRO A 17 -19.95 2.53 6.45
CA PRO A 17 -20.87 2.93 7.51
C PRO A 17 -21.58 4.26 7.27
N ALA A 18 -21.09 5.10 6.36
CA ALA A 18 -21.70 6.39 6.04
C ALA A 18 -22.92 6.26 5.12
N ALA A 19 -23.07 5.16 4.40
CA ALA A 19 -24.17 4.95 3.46
C ALA A 19 -25.52 4.85 4.21
N GLN A 20 -26.40 5.84 4.03
CA GLN A 20 -27.68 5.88 4.76
C GLN A 20 -28.84 5.28 3.97
N SER A 21 -28.81 5.37 2.64
CA SER A 21 -29.93 4.90 1.79
C SER A 21 -29.51 4.45 0.40
N ALA A 22 -30.34 3.61 -0.24
CA ALA A 22 -30.02 3.11 -1.58
C ALA A 22 -30.12 4.22 -2.63
N PHE A 23 -30.99 5.21 -2.39
CA PHE A 23 -31.10 6.40 -3.23
C PHE A 23 -29.81 7.23 -3.19
N GLU A 24 -29.24 7.42 -2.01
CA GLU A 24 -27.93 8.07 -1.84
C GLU A 24 -26.85 7.29 -2.59
N VAL A 25 -26.73 5.98 -2.37
CA VAL A 25 -25.74 5.14 -3.09
C VAL A 25 -25.87 5.28 -4.60
N ILE A 26 -27.10 5.24 -5.13
CA ILE A 26 -27.34 5.34 -6.56
C ILE A 26 -27.04 6.74 -7.10
N THR A 27 -27.14 7.80 -6.30
CA THR A 27 -27.03 9.19 -6.79
C THR A 27 -25.71 9.86 -6.48
N THR A 28 -25.01 9.47 -5.41
CA THR A 28 -23.83 10.21 -4.90
C THR A 28 -22.56 9.37 -4.76
N TYR A 29 -22.58 8.07 -5.06
CA TYR A 29 -21.38 7.23 -4.94
C TYR A 29 -20.62 7.10 -6.28
N PRO A 30 -19.51 7.85 -6.49
CA PRO A 30 -18.78 7.82 -7.74
C PRO A 30 -18.14 6.46 -8.02
N GLY A 31 -17.72 5.74 -6.98
CA GLY A 31 -17.20 4.37 -7.08
C GLY A 31 -18.20 3.41 -7.70
N PHE A 32 -19.46 3.48 -7.25
CA PHE A 32 -20.55 2.68 -7.80
C PHE A 32 -20.83 3.04 -9.27
N HIS A 33 -20.92 4.34 -9.60
CA HIS A 33 -21.11 4.80 -10.98
C HIS A 33 -19.99 4.34 -11.92
N ALA A 34 -18.73 4.41 -11.48
CA ALA A 34 -17.58 4.01 -12.27
C ALA A 34 -17.62 2.52 -12.62
N VAL A 35 -18.00 1.65 -11.68
CA VAL A 35 -18.14 0.21 -11.93
C VAL A 35 -19.28 -0.08 -12.92
N LEU A 36 -20.42 0.59 -12.81
CA LEU A 36 -21.52 0.45 -13.76
C LEU A 36 -21.13 0.88 -15.18
N ILE A 37 -20.51 2.05 -15.31
CA ILE A 37 -20.02 2.56 -16.60
C ILE A 37 -18.94 1.63 -17.17
N HIS A 38 -18.06 1.11 -16.31
CA HIS A 38 -17.07 0.13 -16.73
C HIS A 38 -17.71 -1.12 -17.32
N HIS A 39 -18.76 -1.68 -16.70
CA HIS A 39 -19.44 -2.86 -17.26
C HIS A 39 -20.00 -2.61 -18.67
N CYS A 40 -20.59 -1.43 -18.92
CA CYS A 40 -21.02 -1.02 -20.26
C CYS A 40 -19.83 -0.89 -21.22
N SER A 41 -18.75 -0.23 -20.78
CA SER A 41 -17.53 -0.03 -21.58
C SER A 41 -16.84 -1.35 -21.94
N HIS A 42 -16.78 -2.29 -20.99
CA HIS A 42 -16.17 -3.60 -21.11
C HIS A 42 -16.98 -4.47 -22.07
N TRP A 43 -18.30 -4.46 -21.97
CA TRP A 43 -19.19 -5.15 -22.89
C TRP A 43 -19.02 -4.67 -24.34
N LEU A 44 -18.87 -3.36 -24.57
CA LEU A 44 -18.58 -2.79 -25.90
C LEU A 44 -17.21 -3.23 -26.40
N TRP A 45 -16.20 -3.18 -25.52
CA TRP A 45 -14.83 -3.57 -25.81
C TRP A 45 -14.74 -5.04 -26.25
N LEU A 46 -15.40 -5.95 -25.54
CA LEU A 46 -15.42 -7.38 -25.87
C LEU A 46 -16.16 -7.70 -27.17
N ARG A 47 -17.13 -6.86 -27.59
CA ARG A 47 -17.81 -6.98 -28.89
C ARG A 47 -17.02 -6.42 -30.07
N GLY A 48 -15.81 -5.92 -29.84
CA GLY A 48 -14.96 -5.35 -30.88
C GLY A 48 -15.17 -3.85 -31.12
N PHE A 49 -16.15 -3.21 -30.47
CA PHE A 49 -16.36 -1.76 -30.51
C PHE A 49 -15.34 -1.03 -29.62
N ARG A 50 -14.04 -1.18 -29.92
CA ARG A 50 -12.94 -0.74 -29.06
C ARG A 50 -12.91 0.77 -28.82
N TRP A 51 -13.13 1.56 -29.87
CA TRP A 51 -13.18 3.01 -29.76
C TRP A 51 -14.34 3.47 -28.87
N THR A 52 -15.54 2.94 -29.10
CA THR A 52 -16.73 3.26 -28.29
C THR A 52 -16.54 2.85 -26.83
N GLY A 53 -15.99 1.66 -26.58
CA GLY A 53 -15.65 1.22 -25.22
C GLY A 53 -14.69 2.20 -24.54
N ARG A 54 -13.65 2.66 -25.25
CA ARG A 54 -12.71 3.67 -24.73
C ARG A 54 -13.38 5.01 -24.46
N TYR A 55 -14.24 5.47 -25.35
CA TYR A 55 -14.96 6.73 -25.19
C TYR A 55 -15.92 6.69 -23.98
N VAL A 56 -16.65 5.59 -23.78
CA VAL A 56 -17.51 5.41 -22.61
C VAL A 56 -16.69 5.39 -21.30
N SER A 57 -15.54 4.71 -21.29
CA SER A 57 -14.61 4.74 -20.14
C SER A 57 -14.09 6.15 -19.86
N PHE A 58 -13.79 6.93 -20.91
CA PHE A 58 -13.41 8.35 -20.77
C PHE A 58 -14.53 9.19 -20.13
N LEU A 59 -15.79 9.02 -20.55
CA LEU A 59 -16.93 9.69 -19.92
C LEU A 59 -17.08 9.30 -18.44
N GLY A 60 -16.87 8.01 -18.13
CA GLY A 60 -16.85 7.52 -16.74
C GLY A 60 -15.78 8.22 -15.91
N ARG A 61 -14.56 8.34 -16.43
CA ARG A 61 -13.48 9.09 -15.79
C ARG A 61 -13.84 10.56 -15.60
N TRP A 62 -14.39 11.21 -16.61
CA TRP A 62 -14.75 12.63 -16.55
C TRP A 62 -15.83 12.90 -15.48
N LEU A 63 -16.81 12.01 -15.36
CA LEU A 63 -17.90 12.15 -14.40
C LEU A 63 -17.47 11.81 -12.96
N THR A 64 -16.62 10.80 -12.78
CA THR A 64 -16.35 10.20 -11.45
C THR A 64 -14.95 10.47 -10.90
N GLY A 65 -14.00 10.88 -11.74
CA GLY A 65 -12.57 10.97 -11.38
C GLY A 65 -11.86 9.60 -11.31
N ILE A 66 -12.54 8.51 -11.66
CA ILE A 66 -12.01 7.14 -11.63
C ILE A 66 -11.73 6.65 -13.06
N GLU A 67 -10.49 6.29 -13.35
CA GLU A 67 -10.11 5.74 -14.65
C GLU A 67 -10.08 4.21 -14.61
N ILE A 68 -11.01 3.57 -15.33
CA ILE A 68 -11.02 2.11 -15.51
C ILE A 68 -10.94 1.80 -17.00
N HIS A 69 -9.85 1.16 -17.42
CA HIS A 69 -9.72 0.74 -18.80
C HIS A 69 -10.80 -0.30 -19.18
N PRO A 70 -11.45 -0.21 -20.36
CA PRO A 70 -12.50 -1.16 -20.77
C PRO A 70 -12.05 -2.62 -20.79
N GLY A 71 -10.78 -2.88 -21.15
CA GLY A 71 -10.18 -4.22 -21.13
C GLY A 71 -9.89 -4.83 -19.75
N ALA A 72 -9.96 -4.04 -18.66
CA ALA A 72 -9.77 -4.57 -17.31
C ALA A 72 -10.85 -5.60 -16.98
N GLN A 73 -10.52 -6.61 -16.19
CA GLN A 73 -11.45 -7.64 -15.75
C GLN A 73 -11.77 -7.45 -14.28
N ILE A 74 -13.06 -7.30 -13.96
CA ILE A 74 -13.52 -7.02 -12.61
C ILE A 74 -14.55 -8.07 -12.18
N GLY A 75 -14.26 -8.70 -11.04
CA GLY A 75 -15.13 -9.64 -10.34
C GLY A 75 -16.41 -9.00 -9.78
N ARG A 76 -17.03 -9.70 -8.83
CA ARG A 76 -18.28 -9.31 -8.18
C ARG A 76 -18.01 -8.52 -6.90
N ARG A 77 -18.95 -7.65 -6.52
CA ARG A 77 -18.89 -6.89 -5.26
C ARG A 77 -17.58 -6.12 -5.10
N PHE A 78 -17.05 -5.62 -6.21
CA PHE A 78 -15.88 -4.76 -6.22
C PHE A 78 -16.27 -3.38 -5.70
N PHE A 79 -15.59 -2.92 -4.66
CA PHE A 79 -15.91 -1.67 -3.99
C PHE A 79 -14.79 -0.65 -4.21
N ILE A 80 -15.16 0.55 -4.65
CA ILE A 80 -14.26 1.69 -4.75
C ILE A 80 -14.75 2.75 -3.77
N ASP A 81 -13.98 3.00 -2.72
CA ASP A 81 -14.32 3.96 -1.69
C ASP A 81 -13.65 5.32 -1.93
N HIS A 82 -14.44 6.39 -1.86
CA HIS A 82 -14.14 7.78 -2.27
C HIS A 82 -13.74 7.96 -3.75
N GLY A 83 -12.90 7.06 -4.28
CA GLY A 83 -12.66 6.82 -5.70
C GLY A 83 -11.79 7.82 -6.46
N MET A 84 -11.74 9.09 -6.06
CA MET A 84 -10.99 10.12 -6.79
C MET A 84 -9.53 9.68 -7.07
N GLY A 85 -9.11 9.73 -8.33
CA GLY A 85 -7.74 9.42 -8.73
C GLY A 85 -7.39 7.93 -8.76
N VAL A 86 -8.39 7.03 -8.67
CA VAL A 86 -8.16 5.59 -8.92
C VAL A 86 -7.89 5.36 -10.40
N VAL A 87 -6.85 4.57 -10.71
CA VAL A 87 -6.43 4.24 -12.08
C VAL A 87 -6.25 2.72 -12.22
N ILE A 88 -7.03 2.09 -13.08
CA ILE A 88 -7.02 0.65 -13.35
C ILE A 88 -6.69 0.40 -14.82
N GLY A 89 -5.52 -0.16 -15.08
CA GLY A 89 -5.00 -0.36 -16.43
C GLY A 89 -5.58 -1.55 -17.20
N GLU A 90 -5.26 -1.61 -18.49
CA GLU A 90 -5.91 -2.49 -19.47
C GLU A 90 -5.93 -3.97 -19.12
N THR A 91 -4.82 -4.50 -18.62
CA THR A 91 -4.67 -5.94 -18.38
C THR A 91 -4.80 -6.29 -16.90
N ALA A 92 -5.35 -5.37 -16.10
CA ALA A 92 -5.62 -5.60 -14.70
C ALA A 92 -6.73 -6.65 -14.57
N VAL A 93 -6.55 -7.55 -13.60
CA VAL A 93 -7.57 -8.53 -13.22
C VAL A 93 -7.84 -8.32 -11.73
N ILE A 94 -9.10 -8.15 -11.38
CA ILE A 94 -9.55 -7.90 -10.01
C ILE A 94 -10.54 -9.00 -9.64
N GLY A 95 -10.21 -9.79 -8.61
CA GLY A 95 -11.07 -10.82 -8.07
C GLY A 95 -12.34 -10.28 -7.40
N ASP A 96 -13.13 -11.19 -6.86
CA ASP A 96 -14.36 -10.87 -6.14
C ASP A 96 -14.04 -10.18 -4.81
N ASP A 97 -14.97 -9.36 -4.33
CA ASP A 97 -14.93 -8.77 -2.99
C ASP A 97 -13.72 -7.85 -2.73
N CYS A 98 -12.98 -7.41 -3.75
CA CYS A 98 -11.89 -6.45 -3.57
C CYS A 98 -12.39 -5.05 -3.16
N THR A 99 -11.57 -4.32 -2.40
CA THR A 99 -11.79 -2.91 -2.03
C THR A 99 -10.60 -2.06 -2.42
N LEU A 100 -10.85 -0.96 -3.14
CA LEU A 100 -9.86 0.04 -3.51
C LEU A 100 -10.27 1.40 -2.94
N TYR A 101 -9.34 2.07 -2.26
CA TYR A 101 -9.55 3.45 -1.82
C TYR A 101 -9.10 4.46 -2.90
N HIS A 102 -9.40 5.74 -2.69
CA HIS A 102 -8.98 6.83 -3.57
C HIS A 102 -7.47 6.85 -3.86
N GLY A 103 -7.07 7.37 -5.03
CA GLY A 103 -5.67 7.53 -5.42
C GLY A 103 -4.90 6.23 -5.70
N VAL A 104 -5.56 5.07 -5.69
CA VAL A 104 -4.93 3.78 -5.98
C VAL A 104 -4.59 3.66 -7.47
N THR A 105 -3.42 3.10 -7.80
CA THR A 105 -3.06 2.79 -9.19
C THR A 105 -2.71 1.30 -9.34
N LEU A 106 -3.40 0.64 -10.26
CA LEU A 106 -3.03 -0.68 -10.78
C LEU A 106 -2.36 -0.49 -12.15
N GLY A 107 -1.06 -0.23 -12.11
CA GLY A 107 -0.27 0.31 -13.22
C GLY A 107 0.62 -0.70 -13.93
N GLY A 108 1.01 -0.37 -15.16
CA GLY A 108 1.97 -1.15 -15.93
C GLY A 108 3.42 -0.71 -15.71
N THR A 109 4.37 -1.62 -15.91
CA THR A 109 5.82 -1.34 -15.83
C THR A 109 6.54 -1.46 -17.17
N SER A 110 5.83 -1.81 -18.25
CA SER A 110 6.41 -2.06 -19.56
C SER A 110 5.58 -1.44 -20.68
N TRP A 111 6.25 -1.05 -21.77
CA TRP A 111 5.67 -0.59 -23.03
C TRP A 111 5.20 -1.73 -23.94
N ASN A 112 5.56 -2.97 -23.61
CA ASN A 112 5.23 -4.13 -24.43
C ASN A 112 3.72 -4.41 -24.41
N LYS A 113 3.20 -4.83 -25.56
CA LYS A 113 1.84 -5.36 -25.66
C LYS A 113 1.78 -6.69 -24.90
N GLY A 114 0.79 -6.86 -24.02
CA GLY A 114 0.62 -8.07 -23.20
C GLY A 114 0.19 -7.78 -21.76
N LYS A 115 0.21 -8.83 -20.92
CA LYS A 115 -0.05 -8.74 -19.48
C LYS A 115 1.06 -7.91 -18.83
N ARG A 116 0.67 -6.81 -18.21
CA ARG A 116 1.59 -5.80 -17.65
C ARG A 116 1.05 -5.10 -16.41
N HIS A 117 -0.24 -5.27 -16.11
CA HIS A 117 -0.88 -4.73 -14.92
C HIS A 117 -1.14 -5.85 -13.90
N PRO A 118 -1.39 -5.51 -12.63
CA PRO A 118 -1.54 -6.50 -11.56
C PRO A 118 -2.72 -7.46 -11.73
N THR A 119 -2.66 -8.56 -11.00
CA THR A 119 -3.78 -9.48 -10.75
C THR A 119 -4.05 -9.48 -9.25
N LEU A 120 -5.26 -9.12 -8.84
CA LEU A 120 -5.71 -9.17 -7.45
C LEU A 120 -6.57 -10.42 -7.28
N GLY A 121 -6.28 -11.21 -6.26
CA GLY A 121 -7.12 -12.29 -5.77
C GLY A 121 -8.40 -11.77 -5.11
N ASN A 122 -9.17 -12.66 -4.50
CA ASN A 122 -10.43 -12.32 -3.86
C ASN A 122 -10.22 -11.63 -2.51
N GLY A 123 -11.09 -10.68 -2.17
CA GLY A 123 -11.08 -10.01 -0.86
C GLY A 123 -9.84 -9.13 -0.59
N VAL A 124 -9.09 -8.77 -1.64
CA VAL A 124 -7.91 -7.91 -1.51
C VAL A 124 -8.33 -6.48 -1.16
N VAL A 125 -7.62 -5.85 -0.23
CA VAL A 125 -7.84 -4.45 0.14
C VAL A 125 -6.60 -3.63 -0.19
N ILE A 126 -6.77 -2.59 -1.01
CA ILE A 126 -5.69 -1.67 -1.40
C ILE A 126 -5.97 -0.29 -0.80
N GLY A 127 -5.13 0.11 0.16
CA GLY A 127 -5.23 1.37 0.89
C GLY A 127 -5.04 2.60 0.01
N ALA A 128 -5.49 3.76 0.53
CA ALA A 128 -5.52 5.02 -0.19
C ALA A 128 -4.15 5.40 -0.75
N GLY A 129 -4.10 5.86 -2.00
CA GLY A 129 -2.86 6.33 -2.64
C GLY A 129 -1.85 5.24 -3.00
N ALA A 130 -2.09 3.96 -2.70
CA ALA A 130 -1.14 2.90 -3.00
C ALA A 130 -0.94 2.68 -4.52
N LYS A 131 0.26 2.25 -4.90
CA LYS A 131 0.65 1.97 -6.28
C LYS A 131 1.07 0.50 -6.40
N VAL A 132 0.31 -0.29 -7.16
CA VAL A 132 0.62 -1.69 -7.45
C VAL A 132 1.04 -1.76 -8.91
N LEU A 133 2.32 -2.06 -9.16
CA LEU A 133 2.94 -1.85 -10.47
C LEU A 133 3.48 -3.15 -11.05
N GLY A 134 3.09 -3.44 -12.29
CA GLY A 134 3.59 -4.56 -13.08
C GLY A 134 2.67 -5.77 -13.08
N PRO A 135 3.01 -6.83 -13.85
CA PRO A 135 2.24 -8.06 -13.92
C PRO A 135 2.47 -8.95 -12.69
N ILE A 136 2.23 -8.40 -11.49
CA ILE A 136 2.39 -9.09 -10.21
C ILE A 136 1.05 -9.58 -9.68
N GLU A 137 1.12 -10.57 -8.79
CA GLU A 137 -0.05 -11.18 -8.17
C GLU A 137 -0.18 -10.74 -6.71
N ILE A 138 -1.38 -10.31 -6.32
CA ILE A 138 -1.73 -10.00 -4.94
C ILE A 138 -2.69 -11.08 -4.47
N GLY A 139 -2.23 -11.97 -3.59
CA GLY A 139 -2.98 -13.14 -3.16
C GLY A 139 -4.26 -12.82 -2.40
N ASP A 140 -5.15 -13.81 -2.30
CA ASP A 140 -6.45 -13.67 -1.64
C ASP A 140 -6.35 -13.11 -0.22
N GLY A 141 -7.23 -12.16 0.12
CA GLY A 141 -7.30 -11.53 1.43
C GLY A 141 -6.07 -10.69 1.82
N ALA A 142 -5.12 -10.49 0.91
CA ALA A 142 -3.96 -9.65 1.17
C ALA A 142 -4.38 -8.17 1.30
N ARG A 143 -3.57 -7.40 2.06
CA ARG A 143 -3.81 -5.99 2.32
C ARG A 143 -2.59 -5.17 1.95
N VAL A 144 -2.80 -4.07 1.23
CA VAL A 144 -1.76 -3.11 0.89
C VAL A 144 -2.01 -1.83 1.66
N GLY A 145 -1.03 -1.37 2.43
CA GLY A 145 -1.13 -0.13 3.19
C GLY A 145 -1.25 1.10 2.30
N SER A 146 -1.80 2.17 2.85
CA SER A 146 -1.89 3.46 2.16
C SER A 146 -0.53 3.96 1.70
N ASN A 147 -0.49 4.63 0.54
CA ASN A 147 0.71 5.16 -0.12
C ASN A 147 1.86 4.16 -0.34
N SER A 148 1.61 2.86 -0.21
CA SER A 148 2.64 1.84 -0.42
C SER A 148 2.89 1.61 -1.91
N VAL A 149 4.13 1.29 -2.28
CA VAL A 149 4.53 0.99 -3.67
C VAL A 149 4.90 -0.47 -3.79
N VAL A 150 3.98 -1.27 -4.34
CA VAL A 150 4.11 -2.72 -4.48
C VAL A 150 4.65 -3.05 -5.87
N VAL A 151 5.86 -3.60 -5.90
CA VAL A 151 6.58 -3.99 -7.14
C VAL A 151 6.92 -5.49 -7.19
N LYS A 152 6.46 -6.26 -6.20
CA LYS A 152 6.64 -7.72 -6.09
C LYS A 152 5.33 -8.36 -5.68
N SER A 153 5.10 -9.61 -6.10
CA SER A 153 3.90 -10.36 -5.72
C SER A 153 3.77 -10.50 -4.21
N VAL A 154 2.53 -10.50 -3.72
CA VAL A 154 2.18 -10.53 -2.30
C VAL A 154 1.45 -11.84 -2.02
N PRO A 155 1.91 -12.67 -1.05
CA PRO A 155 1.22 -13.90 -0.66
C PRO A 155 -0.21 -13.68 -0.15
N MET A 156 -1.01 -14.75 -0.06
CA MET A 156 -2.36 -14.66 0.48
C MET A 156 -2.37 -14.22 1.95
N GLY A 157 -3.35 -13.42 2.34
CA GLY A 157 -3.64 -13.05 3.74
C GLY A 157 -2.59 -12.16 4.42
N VAL A 158 -1.49 -11.79 3.76
CA VAL A 158 -0.46 -10.94 4.35
C VAL A 158 -0.75 -9.46 4.14
N THR A 159 -0.17 -8.61 5.00
CA THR A 159 -0.21 -7.16 4.84
C THR A 159 1.15 -6.65 4.42
N VAL A 160 1.20 -5.78 3.41
CA VAL A 160 2.42 -5.10 2.96
C VAL A 160 2.31 -3.59 3.08
N VAL A 161 3.40 -2.93 3.48
CA VAL A 161 3.47 -1.46 3.63
C VAL A 161 4.82 -0.91 3.17
N GLY A 162 4.88 0.38 2.83
CA GLY A 162 6.12 1.11 2.56
C GLY A 162 6.45 1.30 1.07
N ILE A 163 7.58 1.96 0.81
CA ILE A 163 8.08 2.30 -0.53
C ILE A 163 9.56 1.90 -0.62
N PRO A 164 9.91 0.79 -1.31
CA PRO A 164 9.00 -0.25 -1.82
C PRO A 164 8.31 -1.02 -0.69
N ALA A 165 7.21 -1.70 -1.00
CA ALA A 165 6.40 -2.38 0.01
C ALA A 165 7.07 -3.67 0.53
N HIS A 166 7.01 -3.86 1.84
CA HIS A 166 7.52 -5.03 2.56
C HIS A 166 6.42 -5.69 3.39
N ILE A 167 6.52 -7.00 3.60
CA ILE A 167 5.59 -7.77 4.44
C ILE A 167 5.73 -7.33 5.90
N VAL A 168 4.60 -7.04 6.54
CA VAL A 168 4.53 -6.77 7.98
C VAL A 168 4.33 -8.08 8.71
N ASP A 169 5.38 -8.59 9.35
CA ASP A 169 5.29 -9.80 10.18
C ASP A 169 4.46 -9.56 11.44
N ALA A 170 3.51 -10.46 11.72
CA ALA A 170 2.68 -10.40 12.93
C ALA A 170 3.53 -10.51 14.22
N LYS A 171 4.70 -11.17 14.16
CA LYS A 171 5.66 -11.22 15.28
C LYS A 171 6.29 -9.87 15.58
N ALA A 172 6.53 -9.04 14.56
CA ALA A 172 7.05 -7.69 14.75
C ALA A 172 6.06 -6.78 15.51
N LYS A 173 4.76 -7.10 15.47
CA LYS A 173 3.73 -6.39 16.22
C LYS A 173 3.84 -6.61 17.74
N GLN A 174 4.21 -7.82 18.18
CA GLN A 174 4.48 -8.14 19.58
C GLN A 174 5.81 -7.55 20.06
N GLU A 175 6.85 -7.61 19.22
CA GLU A 175 8.15 -6.99 19.47
C GLU A 175 8.01 -5.46 19.60
N LYS A 176 7.22 -4.82 18.73
CA LYS A 176 6.91 -3.39 18.74
C LYS A 176 6.14 -2.97 19.99
N ALA A 177 5.11 -3.72 20.41
CA ALA A 177 4.42 -3.43 21.67
C ALA A 177 5.36 -3.48 22.89
N ARG A 178 6.35 -4.40 22.87
CA ARG A 178 7.38 -4.52 23.90
C ARG A 178 8.40 -3.37 23.86
N ARG A 179 8.73 -2.88 22.65
CA ARG A 179 9.62 -1.74 22.41
C ARG A 179 8.96 -0.39 22.70
N ASP A 180 7.69 -0.21 22.36
CA ASP A 180 6.91 1.00 22.66
C ASP A 180 6.80 1.19 24.19
N ALA A 181 6.64 0.10 24.95
CA ALA A 181 6.72 0.11 26.41
C ALA A 181 8.13 0.44 26.97
N MET A 182 9.18 0.22 26.18
CA MET A 182 10.58 0.52 26.54
C MET A 182 10.95 1.96 26.15
N ALA A 183 10.47 2.46 25.01
CA ALA A 183 10.63 3.84 24.55
C ALA A 183 9.91 4.84 25.46
N GLN A 184 8.72 4.49 25.96
CA GLN A 184 8.03 5.27 27.00
C GLN A 184 8.84 5.39 28.30
N LYS A 185 9.72 4.44 28.60
CA LYS A 185 10.66 4.50 29.74
C LYS A 185 11.89 5.36 29.49
N ILE A 186 12.24 5.62 28.23
CA ILE A 186 13.47 6.32 27.84
C ILE A 186 13.20 7.79 27.46
N GLY A 187 11.92 8.19 27.35
CA GLY A 187 11.53 9.61 27.29
C GLY A 187 11.94 10.33 26.02
N PHE A 188 12.04 9.62 24.90
CA PHE A 188 12.36 10.21 23.59
C PHE A 188 11.24 9.89 22.60
N ASP A 189 10.49 10.93 22.22
CA ASP A 189 9.43 10.87 21.23
C ASP A 189 9.94 11.55 19.95
N ALA A 190 10.33 10.76 18.95
CA ALA A 190 10.80 11.29 17.68
C ALA A 190 9.59 11.80 16.88
N TYR A 191 9.56 13.12 16.67
CA TYR A 191 8.54 13.83 15.89
C TYR A 191 8.18 13.10 14.59
N GLY A 192 6.91 12.74 14.43
CA GLY A 192 6.29 12.48 13.12
C GLY A 192 5.89 11.05 12.77
N ALA A 193 6.21 10.03 13.59
CA ALA A 193 5.70 8.68 13.39
C ALA A 193 4.50 8.43 14.31
N THR A 194 3.29 8.40 13.74
CA THR A 194 2.13 7.93 14.52
C THR A 194 2.30 6.46 14.90
N SER A 195 1.81 6.09 16.08
CA SER A 195 1.94 4.79 16.74
C SER A 195 1.50 3.58 15.89
N ASP A 196 0.77 3.81 14.80
CA ASP A 196 0.04 2.80 14.04
C ASP A 196 0.69 2.32 12.74
N MET A 197 1.86 2.82 12.35
CA MET A 197 2.53 2.36 11.12
C MET A 197 4.04 2.17 11.31
N PRO A 198 4.55 0.91 11.37
CA PRO A 198 5.98 0.68 11.48
C PRO A 198 6.65 1.03 10.15
N ASP A 199 7.33 2.17 10.10
CA ASP A 199 8.25 2.45 9.00
C ASP A 199 9.39 1.39 9.03
N PRO A 200 9.51 0.54 7.98
CA PRO A 200 10.56 -0.47 7.94
C PRO A 200 11.96 0.15 7.98
N ILE A 201 12.15 1.38 7.49
CA ILE A 201 13.42 2.09 7.53
C ILE A 201 13.73 2.51 8.97
N ALA A 202 12.79 3.16 9.66
CA ALA A 202 12.96 3.51 11.07
C ALA A 202 13.24 2.28 11.94
N ASN A 203 12.56 1.15 11.70
CA ASN A 203 12.83 -0.10 12.41
C ASN A 203 14.25 -0.64 12.14
N ALA A 204 14.71 -0.59 10.88
CA ALA A 204 16.07 -0.98 10.53
C ALA A 204 17.11 -0.08 11.19
N ILE A 205 16.88 1.24 11.23
CA ILE A 205 17.75 2.22 11.92
C ILE A 205 17.83 1.90 13.41
N ASN A 206 16.68 1.69 14.07
CA ASN A 206 16.66 1.34 15.49
C ASN A 206 17.41 0.03 15.79
N LEU A 207 17.24 -0.99 14.96
CA LEU A 207 17.99 -2.25 15.08
C LEU A 207 19.50 -2.04 14.89
N MET A 208 19.92 -1.16 13.98
CA MET A 208 21.33 -0.81 13.81
C MET A 208 21.87 -0.05 15.03
N LEU A 209 21.11 0.89 15.59
CA LEU A 209 21.51 1.64 16.79
C LEU A 209 21.66 0.72 18.01
N ASP A 210 20.73 -0.22 18.22
CA ASP A 210 20.83 -1.23 19.27
C ASP A 210 22.10 -2.08 19.12
N HIS A 211 22.41 -2.49 17.89
CA HIS A 211 23.60 -3.28 17.60
C HIS A 211 24.90 -2.47 17.82
N ILE A 212 24.92 -1.19 17.43
CA ILE A 212 26.04 -0.28 17.68
C ILE A 212 26.27 -0.11 19.18
N HIS A 213 25.22 0.09 19.98
CA HIS A 213 25.36 0.15 21.44
C HIS A 213 25.91 -1.14 22.06
N GLN A 214 25.51 -2.30 21.54
CA GLN A 214 26.06 -3.59 21.99
C GLN A 214 27.54 -3.73 21.61
N LEU A 215 27.93 -3.34 20.41
CA LEU A 215 29.33 -3.33 19.96
C LEU A 215 30.18 -2.38 20.81
N ASP A 216 29.70 -1.17 21.09
CA ASP A 216 30.40 -0.20 21.93
C ASP A 216 30.64 -0.75 23.34
N LYS A 217 29.64 -1.46 23.90
CA LYS A 217 29.79 -2.12 25.20
C LYS A 217 30.82 -3.24 25.15
N GLN A 218 30.79 -4.10 24.13
CA GLN A 218 31.76 -5.17 23.95
C GLN A 218 33.18 -4.64 23.78
N ILE A 219 33.36 -3.57 23.00
CA ILE A 219 34.64 -2.90 22.80
C ILE A 219 35.15 -2.31 24.12
N ALA A 220 34.29 -1.63 24.88
CA ALA A 220 34.65 -1.06 26.17
C ALA A 220 35.06 -2.14 27.19
N ASP A 221 34.33 -3.26 27.24
CA ASP A 221 34.67 -4.40 28.10
C ASP A 221 35.98 -5.06 27.68
N MET A 222 36.22 -5.23 26.38
CA MET A 222 37.48 -5.77 25.84
C MET A 222 38.66 -4.84 26.14
N GLN A 223 38.49 -3.52 26.00
CA GLN A 223 39.51 -2.54 26.37
C GLN A 223 39.85 -2.60 27.87
N ARG A 224 38.85 -2.79 28.74
CA ARG A 224 39.10 -2.97 30.19
C ARG A 224 40.00 -4.18 30.44
N VAL A 225 39.66 -5.33 29.87
CA VAL A 225 40.44 -6.57 30.05
C VAL A 225 41.86 -6.44 29.49
N LEU A 226 42.05 -5.79 28.34
CA LEU A 226 43.37 -5.57 27.75
C LEU A 226 44.23 -4.62 28.60
N ASN A 227 43.63 -3.55 29.13
CA ASN A 227 44.32 -2.64 30.04
C ASN A 227 44.71 -3.34 31.36
N ASP A 228 43.83 -4.19 31.91
CA ASP A 228 44.12 -5.01 33.10
C ASP A 228 45.27 -6.00 32.85
N ALA A 229 45.43 -6.46 31.60
CA ALA A 229 46.55 -7.29 31.14
C ALA A 229 47.83 -6.48 30.80
N GLY A 230 47.82 -5.15 30.99
CA GLY A 230 48.95 -4.27 30.74
C GLY A 230 49.14 -3.85 29.28
N ILE A 231 48.19 -4.14 28.39
CA ILE A 231 48.21 -3.77 26.97
C ILE A 231 47.41 -2.48 26.80
N ASN A 232 48.11 -1.36 26.60
CA ASN A 232 47.48 -0.04 26.56
C ASN A 232 46.78 0.19 25.21
N CYS A 233 45.44 0.20 25.19
CA CYS A 233 44.66 0.51 24.00
C CYS A 233 44.37 2.01 23.90
N ASN A 234 45.08 2.73 23.02
CA ASN A 234 44.77 4.14 22.75
C ASN A 234 43.43 4.28 22.03
N ARG A 235 42.51 5.04 22.62
CA ARG A 235 41.21 5.35 22.01
C ARG A 235 41.41 6.40 20.92
N GLN A 236 41.15 6.05 19.66
CA GLN A 236 40.93 7.07 18.64
C GLN A 236 39.60 7.77 18.95
N ALA A 237 39.62 9.10 19.02
CA ALA A 237 38.41 9.89 19.14
C ALA A 237 37.55 9.63 17.90
N MET A 238 36.29 9.25 18.10
CA MET A 238 35.36 9.17 16.99
C MET A 238 35.09 10.60 16.49
N PRO A 239 35.09 10.84 15.17
CA PRO A 239 34.67 12.11 14.63
C PRO A 239 33.25 12.42 15.13
N ALA A 240 33.01 13.68 15.50
CA ALA A 240 31.68 14.11 15.87
C ALA A 240 30.72 13.91 14.69
N LEU A 241 29.52 13.43 14.98
CA LEU A 241 28.42 13.48 14.02
C LEU A 241 27.96 14.94 13.98
N ASP A 242 28.56 15.74 13.10
CA ASP A 242 28.03 17.06 12.78
C ASP A 242 26.62 16.92 12.20
N ASP A 243 25.79 17.95 12.35
CA ASP A 243 24.42 17.99 11.85
C ASP A 243 24.36 17.44 10.42
N CYS A 244 23.65 16.32 10.25
CA CYS A 244 23.47 15.64 8.98
C CYS A 244 22.52 16.41 8.03
N GLU A 245 22.39 17.72 8.23
CA GLU A 245 21.61 18.60 7.38
C GLU A 245 22.29 18.68 6.01
N ILE A 246 21.58 18.20 4.99
CA ILE A 246 21.92 18.48 3.60
C ILE A 246 21.71 19.99 3.45
N LYS A 247 22.82 20.75 3.41
CA LYS A 247 22.77 22.17 3.08
C LYS A 247 22.23 22.30 1.67
N ASP A 248 20.97 22.69 1.54
CA ASP A 248 20.39 23.06 0.27
C ASP A 248 21.23 24.19 -0.32
N LYS A 249 21.94 23.89 -1.41
CA LYS A 249 22.55 24.92 -2.24
C LYS A 249 21.40 25.64 -2.94
N GLN A 250 21.14 26.87 -2.51
CA GLN A 250 20.31 27.84 -3.23
C GLN A 250 20.78 28.00 -4.69
#